data_AF-A0A4R4VWD9-F1
#
_entry.id   AF-A0A4R4VWD9-F1
#
_cell.length_a   1.000
_cell.length_b   1.000
_cell.length_c   1.000
_cell.angle_alpha   90.00
_cell.angle_beta   90.00
_cell.angle_gamma   90.00
#
_symmetry.space_group_name_H-M   'P 1'
#
loop_
_entity.id
_entity.type
_entity.pdbx_description
1 polymer ?
#
loop_
_entity_poly.entity_id
_entity_poly.type
_entity_poly.pdbx_seq_one_letter_code
_entity_poly.pdbx_strand_id
1 'polypeptide(L)' 'MDESRELTQHLLPEGRYTETRHGRTDAYTGRYWVHDDRITYLDDTGFWAFGELIDGVLHHAGFVMRRRPTPG' A
#
# COMPACT_ATOMS: atom_id res chain seq x y z
N MET A 1 -2.28 -6.60 -2.20
CA MET A 1 -3.15 -6.63 -3.40
C MET A 1 -4.57 -6.84 -2.93
N ASP A 2 -5.50 -6.06 -3.47
CA ASP A 2 -6.93 -6.22 -3.18
C ASP A 2 -7.55 -7.38 -3.99
N GLU A 3 -8.64 -7.97 -3.49
CA GLU A 3 -9.36 -9.07 -4.14
C GLU A 3 -9.89 -8.71 -5.54
N SER A 4 -10.36 -7.47 -5.73
CA SER A 4 -10.84 -7.00 -7.04
C SER A 4 -9.72 -6.77 -8.04
N ARG A 5 -8.44 -6.82 -7.59
CA ARG A 5 -7.23 -6.47 -8.35
C ARG A 5 -7.22 -5.05 -8.89
N GLU A 6 -8.12 -4.19 -8.41
CA GLU A 6 -8.11 -2.77 -8.76
C GLU A 6 -6.96 -2.01 -8.10
N LEU A 7 -6.36 -2.58 -7.06
CA LEU A 7 -5.21 -1.98 -6.37
C LEU A 7 -4.14 -3.04 -6.08
N THR A 8 -2.93 -2.75 -6.56
CA THR A 8 -1.71 -3.48 -6.22
C THR A 8 -0.68 -2.52 -5.66
N GLN A 9 -0.25 -2.77 -4.42
CA GLN A 9 0.77 -2.00 -3.74
C GLN A 9 2.04 -2.83 -3.59
N HIS A 10 3.18 -2.19 -3.85
CA HIS A 10 4.51 -2.70 -3.59
C HIS A 10 5.16 -1.87 -2.49
N LEU A 11 5.44 -2.51 -1.35
CA LEU A 11 6.28 -1.93 -0.31
C LEU A 11 7.73 -2.33 -0.59
N LEU A 12 8.54 -1.35 -0.95
CA LEU A 12 9.93 -1.51 -1.34
C LEU A 12 10.85 -1.36 -0.11
N PRO A 13 12.11 -1.82 -0.22
CA PRO A 13 13.16 -1.48 0.74
C PRO A 13 13.27 0.03 0.96
N GLU A 14 13.88 0.42 2.09
CA GLU A 14 14.11 1.83 2.45
C GLU A 14 12.84 2.68 2.67
N GLY A 15 11.68 2.02 2.85
CA GLY A 15 10.43 2.70 3.18
C GLY A 15 9.79 3.42 1.98
N ARG A 16 10.03 2.96 0.74
CA ARG A 16 9.35 3.46 -0.46
C ARG A 16 8.17 2.59 -0.85
N TYR A 17 7.11 3.18 -1.39
CA TYR A 17 6.02 2.39 -1.97
C TYR A 17 5.70 2.83 -3.39
N THR A 18 5.14 1.91 -4.16
CA THR A 18 4.43 2.20 -5.41
C THR A 18 3.07 1.53 -5.38
N GLU A 19 2.08 2.20 -5.99
CA GLU A 19 0.72 1.71 -6.08
C GLU A 19 0.22 1.80 -7.52
N THR A 20 -0.19 0.64 -8.06
CA THR A 20 -0.99 0.57 -9.28
C THR A 20 -2.45 0.56 -8.88
N ARG A 21 -3.24 1.50 -9.43
CA ARG A 21 -4.67 1.63 -9.11
C ARG A 21 -5.52 1.83 -10.36
N HIS A 22 -6.62 1.09 -10.47
CA HIS A 22 -7.54 1.04 -11.62
C HIS A 22 -6.79 0.95 -12.97
N GLY A 23 -5.74 0.11 -13.04
CA GLY A 23 -4.95 -0.10 -14.24
C GLY A 23 -3.90 0.97 -14.55
N ARG A 24 -3.83 2.06 -13.77
CA ARG A 24 -2.73 3.03 -13.85
C ARG A 24 -1.56 2.56 -13.00
N THR A 25 -0.47 2.16 -13.65
CA THR A 25 0.80 1.82 -13.00
C THR A 25 1.41 3.06 -12.34
N ASP A 26 1.99 2.87 -11.15
CA ASP A 26 2.60 3.94 -10.34
C ASP A 26 1.68 5.17 -10.21
N ALA A 27 0.38 4.91 -10.00
CA ALA A 27 -0.63 5.94 -9.77
C ALA A 27 -0.29 6.79 -8.55
N TYR A 28 0.29 6.16 -7.52
CA TYR A 28 0.87 6.83 -6.36
C TYR A 28 2.23 6.23 -6.02
N THR A 29 3.18 7.09 -5.68
CA THR A 29 4.50 6.72 -5.19
C THR A 29 4.86 7.61 -4.01
N GLY A 30 5.70 7.11 -3.11
CA GLY A 30 6.08 7.92 -1.96
C GLY A 30 6.82 7.13 -0.90
N ARG A 31 6.76 7.65 0.32
CA ARG A 31 7.30 7.02 1.51
C ARG A 31 6.19 6.40 2.35
N TYR A 32 6.54 5.34 3.07
CA TYR A 32 5.66 4.74 4.05
C TYR A 32 6.42 4.47 5.36
N TRP A 33 5.66 4.42 6.45
CA TRP A 33 6.12 4.03 7.76
C TRP A 33 5.08 3.12 8.40
N VAL A 34 5.53 2.08 9.09
CA VAL A 34 4.67 1.18 9.87
C VAL A 34 5.02 1.35 11.34
N HIS A 35 4.01 1.58 12.16
CA HIS A 35 4.12 1.62 13.62
C HIS A 35 2.94 0.88 14.21
N ASP A 36 3.22 -0.15 15.02
CA ASP A 36 2.23 -1.11 15.51
C ASP A 36 1.37 -1.69 14.37
N ASP A 37 0.07 -1.46 14.42
CA ASP A 37 -0.94 -1.86 13.46
C ASP A 37 -1.26 -0.76 12.44
N ARG A 38 -0.56 0.39 12.44
CA ARG A 38 -0.83 1.48 11.51
C ARG A 38 0.28 1.61 10.47
N ILE A 39 -0.12 1.74 9.21
CA ILE A 39 0.74 2.21 8.12
C ILE A 39 0.37 3.65 7.75
N THR A 40 1.39 4.48 7.57
CA THR A 40 1.26 5.88 7.15
C THR A 40 2.01 6.06 5.85
N TYR A 41 1.44 6.83 4.92
CA TYR A 41 2.02 7.16 3.63
C TYR A 41 2.15 8.68 3.50
N LEU A 42 3.27 9.12 2.92
CA LEU A 42 3.46 10.45 2.37
C LEU A 42 3.80 10.26 0.89
N ASP A 43 2.86 10.59 0.02
CA ASP A 43 3.08 10.52 -1.42
C ASP A 43 4.04 11.63 -1.87
N ASP A 44 4.70 11.43 -3.01
CA ASP A 44 5.69 12.36 -3.56
C ASP A 44 5.07 13.72 -3.96
N THR A 45 3.74 13.83 -4.07
CA THR A 45 3.01 15.10 -4.26
C THR A 45 2.67 15.83 -2.96
N GLY A 46 2.90 15.21 -1.79
CA GLY A 46 2.69 15.80 -0.47
C GLY A 46 1.37 15.44 0.22
N PHE A 47 0.58 14.53 -0.34
CA PHE A 47 -0.63 13.97 0.25
C PHE A 47 -0.31 12.91 1.30
N TRP A 48 -1.02 12.98 2.42
CA TRP A 48 -0.93 12.02 3.51
C TRP A 48 -2.07 11.01 3.45
N ALA A 49 -1.76 9.74 3.64
CA ALA A 49 -2.74 8.68 3.72
C ALA A 49 -2.39 7.67 4.83
N PHE A 50 -3.40 6.95 5.32
CA PHE A 50 -3.25 6.02 6.44
C PHE A 50 -4.00 4.73 6.18
N GLY A 51 -3.51 3.62 6.73
CA GLY A 51 -4.17 2.33 6.73
C GLY A 51 -3.89 1.56 8.02
N GLU A 52 -4.66 0.50 8.24
CA GLU A 52 -4.60 -0.34 9.43
C GLU A 52 -4.31 -1.78 9.04
N LEU A 53 -3.43 -2.44 9.77
CA LEU A 53 -3.08 -3.84 9.63
C LEU A 53 -3.85 -4.64 10.68
N ILE A 54 -4.91 -5.32 10.24
CA ILE A 54 -5.74 -6.19 11.06
C ILE A 54 -5.38 -7.63 10.69
N ASP A 55 -4.80 -8.39 11.62
CA ASP A 55 -4.37 -9.78 11.41
C ASP A 55 -3.50 -9.98 10.15
N GLY A 56 -2.64 -9.01 9.84
CA GLY A 56 -1.76 -9.04 8.67
C GLY A 56 -2.45 -8.68 7.34
N VAL A 57 -3.71 -8.25 7.38
CA VAL A 57 -4.48 -7.72 6.25
C VAL A 57 -4.50 -6.19 6.35
N LEU A 58 -4.16 -5.51 5.26
CA LEU A 58 -4.11 -4.05 5.22
C LEU A 58 -5.45 -3.48 4.74
N HIS A 59 -6.10 -2.70 5.60
CA HIS A 59 -7.29 -1.92 5.30
C HIS A 59 -6.90 -0.48 4.99
N HIS A 60 -7.11 -0.04 3.76
CA HIS A 60 -6.66 1.28 3.30
C HIS A 60 -7.56 1.83 2.20
N ALA A 61 -8.02 3.07 2.36
CA ALA A 61 -8.79 3.80 1.34
C ALA A 61 -9.99 3.03 0.74
N GLY A 62 -10.64 2.17 1.53
CA GLY A 62 -11.76 1.32 1.10
C GLY A 62 -11.35 -0.04 0.50
N PHE A 63 -10.05 -0.32 0.38
CA PHE A 63 -9.52 -1.60 -0.10
C PHE A 63 -9.08 -2.49 1.06
N VAL A 64 -9.14 -3.79 0.83
CA VAL A 64 -8.68 -4.85 1.74
C VAL A 64 -7.55 -5.61 1.06
N MET A 65 -6.33 -5.21 1.37
CA MET A 65 -5.13 -5.72 0.73
C MET A 65 -4.53 -6.89 1.51
N ARG A 66 -4.38 -8.03 0.83
CA ARG A 66 -3.61 -9.18 1.33
C ARG A 66 -2.18 -9.15 0.81
N ARG A 67 -1.24 -9.61 1.64
CA ARG A 67 0.15 -9.81 1.23
C ARG A 67 0.22 -10.93 0.20
N ARG A 68 0.84 -10.64 -0.95
CA ARG A 68 1.19 -11.68 -1.92
C ARG A 68 2.58 -12.22 -1.56
N PRO A 69 2.78 -13.54 -1.43
CA PRO A 69 4.12 -14.08 -1.38
C PRO A 69 4.82 -13.72 -2.68
N THR A 70 6.04 -13.18 -2.59
CA THR A 70 6.91 -13.08 -3.76
C THR A 70 7.15 -14.51 -4.27
N PRO A 71 6.86 -14.84 -5.54
CA PRO A 71 7.31 -16.11 -6.10
C PRO A 71 8.84 -16.12 -5.98
N GLY A 72 9.38 -17.18 -5.37
CA GLY A 72 10.82 -17.41 -5.30
C GLY A 72 11.43 -17.71 -6.67
#